data_AF-A0A0A9E7W1-F1
#
_entry.id   AF-A0A0A9E7W1-F1
#
_cell.length_a   1.000
_cell.length_b   1.000
_cell.length_c   1.000
_cell.angle_alpha   90.00
_cell.angle_beta   90.00
_cell.angle_gamma   90.00
#
_symmetry.space_group_name_H-M   'P 1'
#
loop_
_entity.id
_entity.type
_entity.pdbx_description
1 polymer ?
#
loop_
_entity_poly.entity_id
_entity_poly.type
_entity_poly.pdbx_seq_one_letter_code
_entity_poly.pdbx_strand_id
1 'polypeptide(L)'
;MLLAMLGNGLMIPRAVFIRDLMWFTGSAWASVLQGWGNLACMYCFDSISREFFFATTAGLFLWLGFTFWRDTIAHGNSSPLTSLKELVFGK
;
A
#
# COMPACT_ATOMS: atom_id res chain seq x y z
N MET A 1 -10.46 2.73 -11.31
CA MET A 1 -9.73 3.41 -10.22
C MET A 1 -9.70 2.56 -8.96
N LEU A 2 -10.82 2.32 -8.27
CA LEU A 2 -10.86 1.46 -7.07
C LEU A 2 -10.43 0.01 -7.29
N LEU A 3 -10.85 -0.61 -8.40
CA LEU A 3 -10.46 -2.00 -8.70
C LEU A 3 -8.94 -2.16 -8.91
N ALA A 4 -8.31 -1.17 -9.56
CA ALA A 4 -6.86 -1.13 -9.72
C ALA A 4 -6.17 -0.91 -8.37
N MET A 5 -6.72 -0.05 -7.51
CA MET A 5 -6.20 0.22 -6.18
C MET A 5 -6.27 -1.02 -5.26
N LEU A 6 -7.41 -1.74 -5.28
CA LEU A 6 -7.61 -2.98 -4.54
C LEU A 6 -6.76 -4.13 -5.10
N GLY A 7 -6.76 -4.32 -6.41
CA GLY A 7 -5.98 -5.39 -7.06
C GLY A 7 -4.48 -5.27 -6.81
N ASN A 8 -3.92 -4.06 -7.01
CA ASN A 8 -2.51 -3.80 -6.71
C ASN A 8 -2.24 -3.84 -5.20
N GLY A 9 -3.18 -3.36 -4.37
CA GLY A 9 -3.07 -3.42 -2.91
C GLY A 9 -2.98 -4.84 -2.37
N LEU A 10 -3.72 -5.79 -2.97
CA LEU A 10 -3.65 -7.21 -2.65
C LEU A 10 -2.34 -7.87 -3.11
N MET A 11 -1.64 -7.31 -4.11
CA MET A 11 -0.33 -7.80 -4.55
C MET A 11 0.83 -7.32 -3.68
N ILE A 12 0.66 -6.26 -2.90
CA ILE A 12 1.68 -5.76 -1.95
C ILE A 12 2.16 -6.84 -0.98
N PRO A 13 1.30 -7.60 -0.26
CA PRO A 13 1.79 -8.63 0.68
C PRO A 13 2.59 -9.74 0.00
N ARG A 14 2.24 -10.12 -1.25
CA ARG A 14 3.05 -11.08 -2.04
C ARG A 14 4.45 -10.50 -2.33
N ALA A 15 4.51 -9.23 -2.75
CA ALA A 15 5.77 -8.59 -3.11
C ALA A 15 6.69 -8.42 -1.91
N VAL A 16 6.11 -8.05 -0.76
CA VAL A 16 6.83 -7.91 0.51
C VAL A 16 7.39 -9.27 0.96
N PHE A 17 6.59 -10.33 0.91
CA PHE A 17 7.02 -11.68 1.31
C PHE A 17 8.17 -12.25 0.46
N ILE A 18 8.16 -12.00 -0.85
CA ILE A 18 9.21 -12.47 -1.78
C ILE A 18 10.43 -11.52 -1.79
N ARG A 19 10.32 -10.36 -1.13
CA ARG A 19 11.31 -9.28 -1.15
C ARG A 19 11.60 -8.73 -2.55
N ASP A 20 10.57 -8.73 -3.41
CA ASP A 20 10.66 -8.21 -4.77
C ASP A 20 10.38 -6.71 -4.79
N LEU A 21 11.45 -5.91 -4.77
CA LEU A 21 11.37 -4.45 -4.80
C LEU A 21 10.69 -3.90 -6.05
N MET A 22 10.93 -4.50 -7.21
CA MET A 22 10.36 -4.02 -8.47
C MET A 22 8.85 -4.23 -8.46
N TRP A 23 8.40 -5.39 -7.97
CA TRP A 23 6.97 -5.68 -7.85
C TRP A 23 6.30 -4.86 -6.75
N PHE A 24 7.00 -4.63 -5.63
CA PHE A 24 6.51 -3.80 -4.53
C PHE A 24 6.35 -2.35 -4.96
N THR A 25 7.38 -1.75 -5.57
CA THR A 25 7.33 -0.36 -6.05
C THR A 25 6.29 -0.17 -7.12
N GLY A 26 6.15 -1.11 -8.07
CA GLY A 26 5.10 -1.07 -9.10
C GLY A 26 3.69 -1.16 -8.51
N SER A 27 3.46 -2.09 -7.58
CA SER A 27 2.15 -2.26 -6.94
C SER A 27 1.82 -1.09 -6.01
N ALA A 28 2.80 -0.59 -5.25
CA ALA A 28 2.64 0.59 -4.39
C ALA A 28 2.38 1.85 -5.22
N TRP A 29 3.08 2.04 -6.33
CA TRP A 29 2.86 3.15 -7.27
C TRP A 29 1.45 3.10 -7.86
N ALA A 30 1.01 1.93 -8.33
CA ALA A 30 -0.33 1.77 -8.90
C ALA A 30 -1.44 1.97 -7.84
N SER A 31 -1.24 1.50 -6.60
CA SER A 31 -2.21 1.72 -5.52
C SER A 31 -2.27 3.18 -5.05
N VAL A 32 -1.12 3.83 -4.87
CA VAL A 32 -1.04 5.19 -4.29
C VAL A 32 -1.22 6.28 -5.33
N LEU A 33 -0.53 6.23 -6.46
CA LEU A 33 -0.58 7.31 -7.46
C LEU A 33 -1.74 7.11 -8.45
N GLN A 34 -1.89 5.90 -9.00
CA GLN A 34 -2.96 5.64 -9.97
C GLN A 34 -4.33 5.45 -9.30
N GLY A 35 -4.37 4.79 -8.13
CA GLY A 35 -5.59 4.56 -7.36
C GLY A 35 -5.97 5.77 -6.51
N TRP A 36 -5.22 5.98 -5.42
CA TRP A 36 -5.52 7.05 -4.44
C TRP A 36 -5.32 8.45 -5.02
N GLY A 37 -4.27 8.69 -5.82
CA GLY A 37 -4.02 10.00 -6.43
C GLY A 37 -5.16 10.46 -7.34
N ASN A 38 -5.78 9.54 -8.08
CA ASN A 38 -6.93 9.88 -8.90
C ASN A 38 -8.21 10.10 -8.07
N LEU A 39 -8.34 9.41 -6.93
CA LEU A 39 -9.38 9.67 -5.94
C LEU A 39 -9.21 11.05 -5.29
N ALA A 40 -7.97 11.46 -5.01
CA ALA A 40 -7.63 12.76 -4.46
C ALA A 40 -7.93 13.89 -5.46
N CYS A 41 -7.64 13.68 -6.75
CA CYS A 41 -8.06 14.61 -7.81
C CYS A 41 -9.59 14.77 -7.85
N MET A 42 -10.35 13.67 -7.81
CA MET A 42 -11.81 13.73 -7.78
C MET A 42 -12.34 14.46 -6.53
N TYR A 43 -11.65 14.35 -5.39
CA TYR A 43 -11.96 15.11 -4.19
C TYR A 43 -11.64 16.61 -4.35
N CYS A 44 -10.51 16.98 -4.97
CA CYS A 44 -10.16 18.37 -5.27
C CYS A 44 -11.15 19.05 -6.23
N PHE A 45 -11.78 18.27 -7.13
CA PHE A 45 -12.82 18.76 -8.05
C PHE A 45 -14.25 18.65 -7.48
N ASP A 46 -14.41 18.44 -6.16
CA ASP A 46 -15.71 18.35 -5.46
C ASP A 46 -16.67 17.27 -6.03
N SER A 47 -16.11 16.28 -6.73
CA SER A 47 -16.90 15.24 -7.40
C SER A 47 -17.21 14.05 -6.48
N ILE A 48 -16.63 13.98 -5.27
CA ILE A 48 -16.74 12.85 -4.35
C ILE A 48 -17.03 13.31 -2.93
N SER A 49 -17.84 12.53 -2.19
CA SER A 49 -18.11 12.82 -0.77
C SER A 49 -16.84 12.71 0.07
N ARG A 50 -16.65 13.67 0.97
CA ARG A 50 -15.54 13.74 1.93
C ARG A 50 -15.45 12.49 2.81
N GLU A 51 -16.59 11.89 3.14
CA GLU A 51 -16.68 10.64 3.90
C GLU A 51 -16.09 9.46 3.12
N PHE A 52 -16.38 9.39 1.83
CA PHE A 52 -15.92 8.31 0.95
C PHE A 52 -14.41 8.37 0.73
N PHE A 53 -13.87 9.59 0.59
CA PHE A 53 -12.43 9.83 0.51
C PHE A 53 -11.71 9.42 1.81
N PHE A 54 -12.24 9.81 2.97
CA PHE A 54 -11.66 9.44 4.26
C PHE A 54 -11.74 7.94 4.53
N ALA A 55 -12.88 7.30 4.26
CA ALA A 55 -13.04 5.86 4.44
C ALA A 55 -12.07 5.07 3.55
N THR A 56 -11.92 5.47 2.27
CA THR A 56 -11.01 4.82 1.34
C THR A 56 -9.55 5.03 1.72
N THR A 57 -9.19 6.23 2.17
CA THR A 57 -7.83 6.57 2.63
C THR A 57 -7.49 5.78 3.90
N ALA A 58 -8.37 5.77 4.90
CA ALA A 58 -8.20 4.99 6.13
C ALA A 58 -8.09 3.50 5.85
N GLY A 59 -8.93 2.96 4.95
CA GLY A 59 -8.86 1.55 4.53
C GLY A 59 -7.53 1.20 3.89
N LEU A 60 -6.98 2.06 3.02
CA LEU A 60 -5.67 1.83 2.41
C LEU A 60 -4.53 1.88 3.43
N PHE A 61 -4.53 2.85 4.35
CA PHE A 61 -3.52 2.92 5.41
C PHE A 61 -3.60 1.73 6.36
N LEU A 62 -4.81 1.31 6.76
CA LEU A 62 -5.01 0.11 7.59
C LEU A 62 -4.52 -1.15 6.86
N TRP A 63 -4.77 -1.27 5.56
CA TRP A 63 -4.32 -2.40 4.75
C TRP A 63 -2.78 -2.46 4.64
N LEU A 64 -2.14 -1.33 4.36
CA LEU A 64 -0.68 -1.23 4.33
C LEU A 64 -0.07 -1.53 5.72
N GLY A 65 -0.63 -0.94 6.78
CA GLY A 65 -0.18 -1.20 8.15
C GLY A 65 -0.30 -2.68 8.53
N PHE A 66 -1.43 -3.32 8.19
CA PHE A 66 -1.65 -4.74 8.43
C PHE A 66 -0.69 -5.63 7.65
N THR A 67 -0.42 -5.29 6.38
CA THR A 67 0.51 -6.08 5.54
C THR A 67 1.95 -5.98 6.05
N PHE A 68 2.42 -4.80 6.46
CA PHE A 68 3.73 -4.66 7.11
C PHE A 68 3.77 -5.36 8.49
N TRP A 69 2.70 -5.30 9.27
CA TRP A 69 2.63 -6.01 10.56
C TRP A 69 2.72 -7.53 10.39
N ARG A 70 1.99 -8.10 9.42
CA ARG A 70 2.04 -9.53 9.12
C ARG A 70 3.42 -9.96 8.61
N ASP A 71 4.08 -9.12 7.83
CA ASP A 71 5.46 -9.35 7.40
C ASP A 71 6.43 -9.38 8.59
N THR A 72 6.30 -8.46 9.55
CA THR A 72 7.14 -8.47 10.76
C THR A 72 6.99 -9.75 11.59
N ILE A 73 5.76 -10.25 11.72
CA ILE A 73 5.49 -11.51 12.44
C ILE A 73 6.09 -12.70 11.68
N ALA A 74 5.97 -12.73 10.35
CA ALA A 74 6.46 -13.83 9.52
C ALA A 74 8.01 -13.92 9.53
N HIS A 75 8.70 -12.78 9.57
CA HIS A 75 10.16 -12.72 9.61
C HIS A 75 10.77 -12.69 11.02
N GLY A 76 9.96 -12.62 12.09
CA GLY A 76 10.45 -12.63 13.47
C GLY A 76 11.30 -11.41 13.86
N ASN A 77 11.27 -10.35 13.05
CA ASN A 77 12.06 -9.14 13.25
C ASN A 77 11.37 -8.19 14.24
N SER A 78 12.16 -7.57 15.11
CA SER A 78 11.67 -6.71 16.21
C SER A 78 11.04 -5.38 15.74
N SER A 79 11.08 -5.06 14.44
CA SER A 79 10.66 -3.77 13.90
C SER A 79 10.26 -3.84 12.40
N PRO A 80 9.13 -3.20 12.00
CA PRO A 80 8.68 -3.09 10.59
C PRO A 80 9.62 -2.25 9.72
N LEU A 81 10.39 -1.35 10.33
CA LEU A 81 11.36 -0.53 9.61
C LEU A 81 12.59 -1.36 9.21
N THR A 82 12.93 -2.42 9.96
CA THR A 82 14.10 -3.27 9.64
C THR A 82 13.80 -4.18 8.45
N SER A 83 12.60 -4.78 8.38
CA SER A 83 12.17 -5.54 7.19
C SER A 83 12.06 -4.66 5.94
N LEU A 84 11.50 -3.44 6.06
CA LEU A 84 11.44 -2.49 4.94
C LEU A 84 12.84 -2.03 4.49
N LYS A 85 13.78 -1.87 5.43
CA LYS A 85 15.15 -1.48 5.12
C LYS A 85 15.92 -2.63 4.45
N GLU A 86 15.74 -3.87 4.89
CA GLU A 86 16.24 -5.06 4.17
C GLU A 86 15.61 -5.18 2.79
N LEU A 87 14.32 -4.88 2.65
CA LEU A 87 13.61 -4.86 1.37
C LEU A 87 14.26 -3.85 0.41
N VAL A 88 14.50 -2.61 0.85
CA VAL A 88 14.97 -1.49 0.02
C VAL A 88 16.48 -1.51 -0.22
N PHE A 89 17.28 -1.89 0.76
CA PHE A 89 18.74 -1.82 0.68
C PHE A 89 19.41 -3.15 0.35
N GLY A 90 18.67 -4.26 0.32
CA GLY A 90 19.19 -5.55 -0.13
C GLY A 90 20.42 -6.00 0.66
N LYS A 91 20.38 -5.91 1.99
CA LYS A 91 21.18 -6.69 2.96
C LYS A 91 20.75 -6.37 4.38
#